data_AF-A0A0C9WUJ0-F1
#
_entry.id   AF-A0A0C9WUJ0-F1
#
_cell.length_a   1.000
_cell.length_b   1.000
_cell.length_c   1.000
_cell.angle_alpha   90.00
_cell.angle_beta   90.00
_cell.angle_gamma   90.00
#
_symmetry.space_group_name_H-M   'P 1'
#
loop_
_entity.id
_entity.type
_entity.pdbx_description
1 polymer ?
#
loop_
_entity_poly.entity_id
_entity_poly.type
_entity_poly.pdbx_seq_one_letter_code
_entity_poly.pdbx_strand_id
1 'polypeptide(L)'
;MPWPSQFAIGKLKSFNFVELWYFTDEGCHEAQDSSRAQSDDAYGLTKVDDLVALKPVTSFKALQNVIPDADLIWRQMNVGKNAMLQYLEICGWPPKHIQSFTHFYFNLELDLMRSRPHGEKVLILLGMTNPW
;
A
#
# COMPACT_ATOMS: atom_id res chain seq x y z
N MET A 1 0.33 -11.50 -8.83
CA MET A 1 0.77 -10.31 -8.09
C MET A 1 -0.48 -9.50 -7.76
N PRO A 2 -0.72 -9.16 -6.49
CA PRO A 2 -1.87 -8.35 -6.10
C PRO A 2 -1.79 -6.96 -6.75
N TRP A 3 -2.94 -6.42 -7.21
CA TRP A 3 -2.99 -5.15 -7.94
C TRP A 3 -3.64 -4.08 -7.04
N PRO A 4 -2.83 -3.22 -6.39
CA PRO A 4 -3.33 -2.20 -5.48
C PRO A 4 -4.04 -1.10 -6.26
N SER A 5 -4.81 -0.29 -5.54
CA SER A 5 -5.57 0.81 -6.13
C SER A 5 -4.67 1.82 -6.84
N GLN A 6 -5.21 2.46 -7.88
CA GLN A 6 -4.50 3.54 -8.60
C GLN A 6 -4.21 4.74 -7.68
N PHE A 7 -5.04 4.96 -6.65
CA PHE A 7 -4.79 5.90 -5.56
C PHE A 7 -3.48 5.59 -4.83
N ALA A 8 -3.28 4.35 -4.38
CA ALA A 8 -2.09 3.94 -3.65
C ALA A 8 -0.82 4.03 -4.52
N ILE A 9 -0.90 3.59 -5.78
CA ILE A 9 0.19 3.74 -6.74
C ILE A 9 0.52 5.23 -6.97
N GLY A 10 -0.50 6.09 -7.07
CA GLY A 10 -0.33 7.53 -7.20
C GLY A 10 0.41 8.13 -6.01
N LYS A 11 0.06 7.72 -4.78
CA LYS A 11 0.77 8.13 -3.55
C LYS A 11 2.24 7.72 -3.58
N LEU A 12 2.55 6.47 -3.95
CA LEU A 12 3.94 6.00 -4.08
C LEU A 12 4.73 6.79 -5.12
N LYS A 13 4.14 7.10 -6.29
CA LYS A 13 4.80 7.92 -7.32
C LYS A 13 5.11 9.34 -6.85
N SER A 14 4.32 9.87 -5.92
CA SER A 14 4.54 11.19 -5.31
C SER A 14 5.36 11.14 -4.02
N PHE A 15 5.95 10.00 -3.66
CA PHE A 15 6.68 9.80 -2.40
C PHE A 15 5.84 10.13 -1.16
N ASN A 16 4.52 10.03 -1.27
CA ASN A 16 3.61 10.28 -0.16
C ASN A 16 3.36 8.99 0.62
N PHE A 17 3.11 9.16 1.92
CA PHE A 17 2.64 8.08 2.77
C PHE A 17 1.32 7.49 2.23
N VAL A 18 1.23 6.16 2.33
CA VAL A 18 0.06 5.36 2.00
C VAL A 18 0.05 4.14 2.93
N GLU A 19 -1.11 3.84 3.49
CA GLU A 19 -1.29 2.68 4.36
C GLU A 19 -0.94 1.38 3.63
N LEU A 20 -0.26 0.47 4.33
CA LEU A 20 0.17 -0.82 3.85
C LEU A 20 -1.02 -1.73 3.48
N TRP A 21 -2.18 -1.48 4.10
CA TRP A 21 -3.43 -2.20 3.80
C TRP A 21 -3.76 -2.21 2.30
N TYR A 22 -3.46 -1.14 1.56
CA TYR A 22 -3.69 -1.08 0.11
C TYR A 22 -2.96 -2.16 -0.69
N PHE A 23 -1.89 -2.72 -0.13
CA PHE A 23 -1.04 -3.73 -0.75
C PHE A 23 -1.32 -5.15 -0.24
N THR A 24 -2.28 -5.30 0.68
CA THR A 24 -2.76 -6.61 1.14
C THR A 24 -3.64 -7.28 0.09
N ASP A 25 -3.88 -8.58 0.23
CA ASP A 25 -4.78 -9.31 -0.66
C ASP A 25 -6.19 -8.72 -0.58
N GLU A 26 -6.65 -8.39 0.63
CA GLU A 26 -7.95 -7.79 0.90
C GLU A 26 -8.09 -6.40 0.26
N GLY A 27 -7.10 -5.52 0.48
CA GLY A 27 -7.12 -4.18 -0.11
C GLY A 27 -7.05 -4.20 -1.63
N CYS A 28 -6.30 -5.15 -2.21
CA CYS A 28 -6.25 -5.32 -3.67
C CYS A 28 -7.54 -5.91 -4.24
N HIS A 29 -8.21 -6.80 -3.51
CA HIS A 29 -9.52 -7.32 -3.91
C HIS A 29 -10.58 -6.21 -3.87
N GLU A 30 -10.63 -5.42 -2.79
CA GLU A 30 -11.56 -4.29 -2.67
C GLU A 30 -11.31 -3.24 -3.76
N ALA A 31 -10.03 -2.96 -4.09
CA ALA A 31 -9.71 -2.07 -5.20
C ALA A 31 -10.27 -2.57 -6.53
N GLN A 32 -10.16 -3.87 -6.81
CA GLN A 32 -10.70 -4.48 -8.02
C GLN A 32 -12.23 -4.44 -8.04
N ASP A 33 -12.88 -4.76 -6.95
CA ASP A 33 -14.34 -4.73 -6.85
C ASP A 33 -14.89 -3.30 -6.98
N SER A 34 -14.25 -2.32 -6.34
CA SER A 34 -14.61 -0.90 -6.50
C SER A 34 -14.47 -0.44 -7.95
N SER A 35 -13.44 -0.93 -8.67
CA SER A 35 -13.21 -0.58 -10.07
C SER A 35 -14.27 -1.19 -10.99
N ARG A 36 -14.79 -2.37 -10.64
CA ARG A 36 -15.86 -3.06 -11.39
C ARG A 36 -17.24 -2.49 -11.09
N ALA A 37 -17.50 -2.09 -9.84
CA ALA A 37 -18.81 -1.60 -9.42
C ALA A 37 -19.08 -0.14 -9.81
N GLN A 38 -18.03 0.67 -10.06
CA GLN A 38 -18.15 2.10 -10.33
C GLN A 38 -17.96 2.47 -11.80
N SER A 39 -18.26 1.53 -12.71
CA SER A 39 -17.94 1.63 -14.13
C SER A 39 -18.75 2.65 -14.95
N ASP A 40 -19.51 3.60 -14.37
CA ASP A 40 -20.43 4.42 -15.20
C ASP A 40 -20.52 5.94 -14.97
N ASP A 41 -20.27 6.53 -13.78
CA ASP A 41 -20.82 7.90 -13.57
C ASP A 41 -19.88 9.10 -13.76
N ALA A 42 -18.55 8.93 -13.89
CA ALA A 42 -17.66 10.09 -14.14
C ALA A 42 -16.27 9.73 -14.70
N TYR A 43 -15.94 10.26 -15.88
CA TYR A 43 -14.61 10.20 -16.49
C TYR A 43 -13.91 11.57 -16.43
N GLY A 44 -12.67 11.57 -15.94
CA GLY A 44 -11.77 12.72 -15.97
C GLY A 44 -10.86 12.69 -17.20
N LEU A 45 -10.50 13.87 -17.71
CA LEU A 45 -9.54 14.01 -18.81
C LEU A 45 -8.11 13.97 -18.24
N THR A 46 -7.28 13.09 -18.74
CA THR A 46 -5.85 13.02 -18.43
C THR A 46 -5.03 13.08 -19.72
N LYS A 47 -3.85 13.70 -19.68
CA LYS A 47 -2.94 13.78 -20.83
C LYS A 47 -1.93 12.63 -20.77
N VAL A 48 -1.79 11.85 -21.83
CA VAL A 48 -0.79 10.77 -22.00
C VAL A 48 -0.15 10.96 -23.37
N ASP A 49 1.15 11.26 -23.42
CA ASP A 49 1.93 11.44 -24.66
C ASP A 49 1.19 12.26 -25.73
N ASP A 50 0.80 13.49 -25.38
CA ASP A 50 0.02 14.43 -26.20
C ASP A 50 -1.41 14.04 -26.58
N LEU A 51 -1.89 12.88 -26.15
CA LEU A 51 -3.28 12.47 -26.29
C LEU A 51 -4.08 12.71 -25.02
N VAL A 52 -5.35 13.10 -25.17
CA VAL A 52 -6.29 13.21 -24.06
C VAL A 52 -6.99 11.86 -23.89
N ALA A 53 -6.74 11.19 -22.77
CA ALA A 53 -7.36 9.95 -22.38
C ALA A 53 -8.43 10.20 -21.30
N LEU A 54 -9.50 9.40 -21.33
CA LEU A 54 -10.52 9.40 -20.28
C LEU A 54 -10.15 8.36 -19.23
N LYS A 55 -10.07 8.77 -17.97
CA LYS A 55 -9.86 7.86 -16.83
C LYS A 55 -10.99 8.06 -15.80
N PRO A 56 -11.60 6.99 -15.26
CA PRO A 56 -12.62 7.13 -14.22
C PRO A 56 -12.08 7.96 -13.04
N VAL A 57 -12.79 9.02 -12.64
CA VAL A 57 -12.36 9.95 -11.58
C VAL A 57 -12.18 9.23 -10.24
N THR A 58 -12.96 8.17 -10.02
CA THR A 58 -12.95 7.36 -8.80
C THR A 58 -11.69 6.52 -8.62
N SER A 59 -10.88 6.31 -9.66
CA SER A 59 -9.57 5.63 -9.56
C SER A 59 -8.61 6.32 -8.58
N PHE A 60 -8.87 7.59 -8.25
CA PHE A 60 -8.06 8.40 -7.35
C PHE A 60 -8.70 8.59 -5.97
N LYS A 61 -9.82 7.91 -5.68
CA LYS A 61 -10.47 7.99 -4.37
C LYS A 61 -9.87 6.95 -3.43
N ALA A 62 -9.62 7.35 -2.18
CA ALA A 62 -9.26 6.42 -1.12
C ALA A 62 -10.40 5.42 -0.88
N LEU A 63 -10.05 4.17 -0.56
CA LEU A 63 -11.02 3.14 -0.19
C LEU A 63 -11.66 3.48 1.17
N GLN A 64 -12.88 3.02 1.43
CA GLN A 64 -13.62 3.35 2.67
C GLN A 64 -13.19 2.48 3.86
N ASN A 65 -12.72 1.26 3.61
CA ASN A 65 -12.40 0.29 4.65
C ASN A 65 -10.89 0.14 4.89
N VAL A 66 -10.12 1.20 4.66
CA VAL A 66 -8.66 1.17 4.87
C VAL A 66 -8.36 0.97 6.34
N ILE A 67 -7.58 -0.06 6.64
CA ILE A 67 -7.10 -0.33 7.99
C ILE A 67 -5.77 0.43 8.19
N PRO A 68 -5.63 1.24 9.26
CA PRO A 68 -4.37 1.87 9.60
C PRO A 68 -3.26 0.85 9.85
N ASP A 69 -2.02 1.16 9.51
CA ASP A 69 -0.88 0.24 9.67
C ASP A 69 -0.76 -0.34 11.09
N ALA A 70 -1.03 0.47 12.12
CA ALA A 70 -0.97 0.05 13.52
C ALA A 70 -2.05 -0.98 13.92
N ASP A 71 -3.14 -1.08 13.15
CA ASP A 71 -4.26 -1.98 13.39
C ASP A 71 -4.19 -3.25 12.52
N LEU A 72 -3.19 -3.36 11.64
CA LEU A 72 -2.98 -4.56 10.83
C LEU A 72 -2.62 -5.76 11.70
N ILE A 73 -3.07 -6.94 11.28
CA ILE A 73 -2.52 -8.19 11.79
C ILE A 73 -1.19 -8.52 11.10
N TRP A 74 -0.36 -9.33 11.77
CA TRP A 74 0.98 -9.68 11.26
C TRP A 74 0.99 -10.23 9.84
N ARG A 75 0.03 -11.09 9.52
CA ARG A 75 -0.12 -11.65 8.17
C ARG A 75 -0.36 -10.56 7.12
N GLN A 76 -1.24 -9.61 7.40
CA GLN A 76 -1.55 -8.52 6.49
C GLN A 76 -0.35 -7.61 6.30
N MET A 77 0.35 -7.24 7.40
CA MET A 77 1.61 -6.50 7.31
C MET A 77 2.63 -7.24 6.44
N ASN A 78 2.82 -8.55 6.64
CA ASN A 78 3.84 -9.30 5.91
C ASN A 78 3.53 -9.43 4.40
N VAL A 79 2.27 -9.69 4.04
CA VAL A 79 1.84 -9.72 2.64
C VAL A 79 1.96 -8.32 2.01
N GLY A 80 1.41 -7.31 2.71
CA GLY A 80 1.39 -5.93 2.24
C GLY A 80 2.78 -5.35 1.99
N LYS A 81 3.74 -5.58 2.90
CA LYS A 81 5.12 -5.08 2.73
C LYS A 81 5.81 -5.66 1.52
N ASN A 82 5.62 -6.94 1.24
CA ASN A 82 6.29 -7.60 0.12
C ASN A 82 5.78 -7.03 -1.20
N ALA A 83 4.47 -6.79 -1.30
CA ALA A 83 3.85 -6.13 -2.44
C ALA A 83 4.28 -4.66 -2.54
N MET A 84 4.24 -3.90 -1.44
CA MET A 84 4.67 -2.50 -1.41
C MET A 84 6.12 -2.34 -1.90
N LEU A 85 7.07 -3.16 -1.41
CA LEU A 85 8.47 -3.10 -1.82
C LEU A 85 8.65 -3.29 -3.34
N GLN A 86 7.90 -4.21 -3.95
CA GLN A 86 7.89 -4.37 -5.42
C GLN A 86 7.34 -3.12 -6.12
N TYR A 87 6.29 -2.51 -5.58
CA TYR A 87 5.72 -1.28 -6.13
C TYR A 87 6.62 -0.06 -5.96
N LEU A 88 7.46 0.02 -4.91
CA LEU A 88 8.49 1.05 -4.80
C LEU A 88 9.48 0.97 -5.96
N GLU A 89 9.93 -0.24 -6.30
CA GLU A 89 10.82 -0.48 -7.45
C GLU A 89 10.15 -0.09 -8.76
N ILE A 90 8.90 -0.53 -8.99
CA ILE A 90 8.11 -0.18 -10.19
C ILE A 90 7.90 1.34 -10.29
N CYS A 91 7.74 2.04 -9.16
CA CYS A 91 7.58 3.49 -9.12
C CYS A 91 8.91 4.26 -9.20
N GLY A 92 10.04 3.56 -9.36
CA GLY A 92 11.36 4.19 -9.54
C GLY A 92 11.94 4.79 -8.27
N TRP A 93 11.60 4.27 -7.09
CA TRP A 93 12.20 4.74 -5.84
C TRP A 93 13.71 4.49 -5.82
N PRO A 94 14.52 5.42 -5.28
CA PRO A 94 15.96 5.21 -5.20
C PRO A 94 16.31 3.97 -4.36
N PRO A 95 17.30 3.15 -4.76
CA PRO A 95 17.63 1.89 -4.09
C PRO A 95 17.89 2.03 -2.59
N LYS A 96 18.49 3.15 -2.15
CA LYS A 96 18.74 3.45 -0.73
C LYS A 96 17.46 3.50 0.11
N HIS A 97 16.36 3.99 -0.46
CA HIS A 97 15.08 4.07 0.25
C HIS A 97 14.42 2.70 0.33
N ILE A 98 14.42 1.96 -0.78
CA ILE A 98 13.92 0.57 -0.82
C ILE A 98 14.69 -0.29 0.20
N GLN A 99 16.03 -0.19 0.23
CA GLN A 99 16.86 -0.90 1.20
C GLN A 99 16.53 -0.52 2.64
N SER A 100 16.23 0.75 2.90
CA SER A 100 15.85 1.22 4.23
C SER A 100 14.53 0.59 4.69
N PHE A 101 13.52 0.54 3.82
CA PHE A 101 12.28 -0.18 4.10
C PHE A 101 12.51 -1.68 4.31
N THR A 102 13.32 -2.32 3.46
CA THR A 102 13.65 -3.75 3.59
C THR A 102 14.31 -4.05 4.93
N HIS A 103 15.31 -3.26 5.34
CA HIS A 103 15.96 -3.43 6.65
C HIS A 103 15.01 -3.24 7.81
N PHE A 104 14.14 -2.23 7.74
CA PHE A 104 13.13 -2.00 8.78
C PHE A 104 12.23 -3.21 8.99
N TYR A 105 11.62 -3.71 7.91
CA TYR A 105 10.72 -4.85 8.00
C TYR A 105 11.45 -6.14 8.39
N PHE A 106 12.68 -6.32 7.91
CA PHE A 106 13.52 -7.46 8.30
C PHE A 106 13.82 -7.45 9.80
N ASN A 107 14.14 -6.29 10.37
CA ASN A 107 14.38 -6.15 11.80
C ASN A 107 13.12 -6.43 12.62
N LEU A 108 11.95 -5.97 12.18
CA LEU A 108 10.68 -6.33 12.81
C LEU A 108 10.44 -7.85 12.78
N GLU A 109 10.71 -8.50 11.65
CA GLU A 109 10.52 -9.94 11.51
C GLU A 109 11.45 -10.77 12.38
N LEU A 110 12.67 -10.31 12.62
CA LEU A 110 13.67 -10.99 13.44
C LEU A 110 13.62 -10.64 14.92
N ASP A 111 12.79 -9.67 15.32
CA ASP A 111 12.73 -9.24 16.71
C ASP A 111 12.27 -10.39 17.62
N LEU A 112 13.05 -10.65 18.68
CA LEU A 112 12.78 -11.70 19.66
C LEU A 112 11.41 -11.51 20.35
N MET A 113 10.92 -10.27 20.44
CA MET A 113 9.60 -9.94 20.97
C MET A 113 8.48 -10.63 20.21
N ARG A 114 8.67 -10.95 18.92
CA ARG A 114 7.67 -11.63 18.09
C ARG A 114 7.21 -12.95 18.70
N SER A 115 8.11 -13.68 19.36
CA SER A 115 7.82 -14.99 19.99
C SER A 115 7.02 -14.90 21.29
N ARG A 116 6.87 -13.69 21.86
CA ARG A 116 6.16 -13.48 23.12
C ARG A 116 4.64 -13.42 22.92
N PRO A 117 3.84 -13.70 23.95
CA PRO A 117 2.40 -13.45 23.90
C PRO A 117 2.12 -11.99 23.50
N HIS A 118 1.29 -11.79 22.48
CA HIS A 118 0.95 -10.48 21.91
C HIS A 118 2.13 -9.73 21.26
N GLY A 119 3.27 -10.40 21.07
CA GLY A 119 4.51 -9.83 20.55
C GLY A 119 4.35 -9.18 19.18
N GLU A 120 3.67 -9.86 18.26
CA GLU A 120 3.36 -9.33 16.92
C GLU A 120 2.58 -8.01 16.98
N LYS A 121 1.56 -7.92 17.84
CA LYS A 121 0.76 -6.69 17.99
C LYS A 121 1.59 -5.54 18.55
N VAL A 122 2.45 -5.82 19.53
CA VAL A 122 3.36 -4.81 20.10
C VAL A 122 4.36 -4.32 19.06
N LEU A 123 4.91 -5.22 18.24
CA LEU A 123 5.85 -4.86 17.18
C LEU A 123 5.20 -4.02 16.09
N ILE A 124 3.98 -4.34 15.68
CA ILE A 124 3.22 -3.53 14.72
C ILE A 124 2.93 -2.16 15.30
N LEU A 125 2.42 -2.08 16.53
CA LEU A 125 2.12 -0.81 17.18
C LEU A 125 3.39 0.05 17.29
N LEU A 126 4.49 -0.47 17.83
CA LEU A 126 5.71 0.32 18.00
C LEU A 126 6.38 0.67 16.66
N GLY A 127 6.39 -0.26 15.71
CA GLY A 127 7.04 -0.09 14.42
C GLY A 127 6.26 0.82 13.47
N MET A 128 4.93 0.80 13.53
CA MET A 128 4.07 1.44 12.52
C MET A 128 3.33 2.69 13.02
N THR A 129 3.34 3.00 14.33
CA THR A 129 2.71 4.23 14.85
C THR A 129 3.55 5.50 14.61
N ASN A 130 4.82 5.37 14.23
CA ASN A 130 5.67 6.48 13.80
C ASN A 130 6.10 6.25 12.34
N PRO A 131 5.21 6.47 11.35
CA PRO A 131 5.60 6.35 9.96
C PRO A 131 6.49 7.54 9.59
N TRP A 132 7.72 7.22 9.21
CA TRP A 132 8.64 7.94 8.30
C TRP A 132 8.47 9.46 8.12
#